data_AF-A0A4Q3CGE7-F1
#
_entry.id   AF-A0A4Q3CGE7-F1
#
_cell.length_a   1.000
_cell.length_b   1.000
_cell.length_c   1.000
_cell.angle_alpha   90.00
_cell.angle_beta   90.00
_cell.angle_gamma   90.00
#
_symmetry.space_group_name_H-M   'P 1'
#
loop_
_entity.id
_entity.type
_entity.pdbx_description
1 polymer ?
#
loop_
_entity_poly.entity_id
_entity_poly.type
_entity_poly.pdbx_seq_one_letter_code
_entity_poly.pdbx_strand_id
1 'polypeptide(L)'
;MNDQTPRRYRGTLLERAAAQFHYAPTGPVGPAAPAAPLSPPVAPAPKAQQPDPAYIRDGPALRRGAGEYEQASIAVPQQRDEGRRMVPIDRAALRAGGMIVPGGQITPLAEEFRMVKRQLLLTARAVAAKDTAKAADRARMVLVCSANPDEGKTFCAINLALSMAAEKDVEILLVDADFAKPDILERLGMPSGPGLLDALSGAVADVEDCIIDTDVPQLSVLPAGAKSVSDTELLASDRARAIL
;
A
#
# COMPACT_ATOMS: atom_id res chain seq x y z
N MET A 1 34.82 -17.16 -9.98
CA MET A 1 34.08 -17.94 -8.97
C MET A 1 33.75 -17.00 -7.82
N ASN A 2 32.55 -16.41 -7.81
CA ASN A 2 32.09 -15.57 -6.69
C ASN A 2 31.31 -16.45 -5.73
N ASP A 3 31.88 -16.66 -4.55
CA ASP A 3 31.29 -17.41 -3.44
C ASP A 3 30.16 -16.56 -2.81
N GLN A 4 28.91 -16.80 -3.24
CA GLN A 4 27.71 -16.10 -2.76
C GLN A 4 27.08 -16.82 -1.55
N THR A 5 27.88 -17.19 -0.55
CA THR A 5 27.33 -17.58 0.75
C THR A 5 27.01 -16.33 1.58
N PRO A 6 25.76 -16.13 2.06
CA PRO A 6 25.43 -14.98 2.89
C PRO A 6 26.20 -15.07 4.21
N ARG A 7 27.25 -14.25 4.35
CA ARG A 7 28.02 -14.14 5.59
C ARG A 7 27.10 -13.60 6.69
N ARG A 8 26.70 -14.47 7.61
CA ARG A 8 26.05 -14.07 8.86
C ARG A 8 27.08 -13.32 9.71
N TYR A 9 27.07 -12.00 9.59
CA TYR A 9 27.90 -11.15 10.44
C TYR A 9 27.32 -11.14 11.86
N ARG A 10 28.16 -11.41 12.86
CA ARG A 10 27.81 -11.21 14.27
C ARG A 10 27.95 -9.72 14.61
N GLY A 11 26.96 -9.17 15.31
CA GLY A 11 26.92 -7.77 15.74
C GLY A 11 26.27 -6.83 14.74
N THR A 12 25.82 -5.67 15.23
CA THR A 12 25.23 -4.62 14.40
C THR A 12 26.27 -4.02 13.45
N LEU A 13 25.81 -3.35 12.38
CA LEU A 13 26.69 -2.59 11.48
C LEU A 13 27.56 -1.58 12.24
N LEU A 14 27.00 -0.95 13.27
CA LEU A 14 27.67 0.06 14.10
C LEU A 14 28.79 -0.57 14.95
N GLU A 15 28.53 -1.71 15.59
CA GLU A 15 29.52 -2.45 16.38
C GLU A 15 30.71 -2.91 15.53
N ARG A 16 30.43 -3.36 14.31
CA ARG A 16 31.47 -3.75 13.36
C ARG A 16 32.29 -2.56 12.88
N ALA A 17 31.64 -1.44 12.57
CA ALA A 17 32.33 -0.22 12.19
C ALA A 17 33.23 0.29 13.33
N ALA A 18 32.75 0.23 14.58
CA ALA A 18 33.54 0.62 15.75
C ALA A 18 34.81 -0.25 15.92
N ALA A 19 34.68 -1.57 15.73
CA ALA A 19 35.82 -2.49 15.77
C ALA A 19 36.82 -2.26 14.63
N GLN A 20 36.32 -1.98 13.42
CA GLN A 20 37.15 -1.84 12.23
C GLN A 20 37.86 -0.47 12.15
N PHE A 21 37.19 0.60 12.56
CA PHE A 21 37.71 1.97 12.48
C PHE A 21 38.26 2.50 13.81
N HIS A 22 38.42 1.63 14.82
CA HIS A 22 39.03 1.96 16.12
C HIS A 22 38.39 3.19 16.77
N TYR A 23 37.06 3.27 16.68
CA TYR A 23 36.27 4.23 17.44
C TYR A 23 36.18 3.73 18.89
N ALA A 24 37.31 3.59 19.55
CA ALA A 24 37.35 3.30 20.97
C ALA A 24 36.81 4.54 21.70
N PRO A 25 35.79 4.41 22.57
CA PRO A 25 35.54 5.46 23.54
C PRO A 25 36.84 5.66 24.32
N THR A 26 37.40 6.86 24.28
CA THR A 26 38.65 7.17 24.98
C THR A 26 38.39 7.06 26.48
N GLY A 27 38.77 5.92 27.06
CA GLY A 27 38.87 5.70 28.50
C GLY A 27 37.68 4.99 29.16
N PRO A 28 37.89 4.46 30.38
CA PRO A 28 36.80 3.91 31.17
C PRO A 28 35.78 5.01 31.44
N VAL A 29 34.52 4.74 31.08
CA VAL A 29 33.40 5.52 31.59
C VAL A 29 33.43 5.33 33.10
N GLY A 30 33.85 6.36 33.84
CA GLY A 30 33.73 6.39 35.29
C GLY A 30 32.27 6.11 35.68
N PRO A 31 31.99 5.66 36.93
CA PRO A 31 30.63 5.40 37.36
C PRO A 31 29.75 6.58 36.95
N ALA A 32 28.64 6.27 36.26
CA ALA A 32 27.70 7.27 35.80
C ALA A 32 27.42 8.24 36.95
N ALA A 33 27.63 9.53 36.71
CA ALA A 33 27.25 10.56 37.66
C ALA A 33 25.80 10.27 38.09
N PRO A 34 25.49 10.32 39.40
CA PRO A 34 24.15 10.02 39.87
C PRO A 34 23.15 10.83 39.06
N ALA A 35 22.16 10.13 38.51
CA ALA A 35 21.10 10.76 37.74
C ALA A 35 20.58 11.96 38.53
N ALA A 36 20.57 13.13 37.89
CA ALA A 36 19.91 14.30 38.46
C ALA A 36 18.49 13.88 38.89
N PRO A 37 18.03 14.28 40.09
CA PRO A 37 16.71 13.89 40.57
C PRO A 37 15.68 14.25 39.49
N LEU A 38 14.91 13.24 39.09
CA LEU A 38 13.78 13.42 38.19
C LEU A 38 12.94 14.58 38.72
N SER A 39 12.69 15.58 37.87
CA SER A 39 11.74 16.64 38.19
C SER A 39 10.41 15.98 38.64
N PRO A 40 9.75 16.51 39.68
CA PRO A 40 8.51 15.93 40.16
C PRO A 40 7.49 15.83 39.02
N PRO A 41 6.59 14.83 39.05
CA PRO A 41 5.65 14.59 37.97
C PRO A 41 4.86 15.86 37.68
N VAL A 42 4.86 16.26 36.41
CA VAL A 42 3.94 17.27 35.88
C VAL A 42 2.53 16.88 36.31
N ALA A 43 1.80 17.86 36.83
CA ALA A 43 0.44 17.72 37.34
C ALA A 43 -0.45 16.88 36.39
N PRO A 44 -1.38 16.07 36.94
CA PRO A 44 -2.24 15.23 36.12
C PRO A 44 -2.98 16.08 35.08
N ALA A 45 -3.02 15.58 33.85
CA ALA A 45 -3.80 16.16 32.77
C ALA A 45 -5.23 16.45 33.25
N PRO A 46 -5.82 17.61 32.88
CA PRO A 46 -7.19 17.91 33.27
C PRO A 46 -8.11 16.78 32.78
N LYS A 47 -8.99 16.31 33.66
CA LYS A 47 -10.01 15.31 33.31
C LYS A 47 -10.76 15.81 32.09
N ALA A 48 -10.91 14.95 31.08
CA ALA A 48 -11.74 15.21 29.92
C ALA A 48 -13.12 15.69 30.40
N GLN A 49 -13.45 16.95 30.11
CA GLN A 49 -14.79 17.46 30.31
C GLN A 49 -15.72 16.69 29.38
N GLN A 50 -16.77 16.09 29.96
CA GLN A 50 -17.87 15.57 29.16
C GLN A 50 -18.42 16.71 28.30
N PRO A 51 -18.66 16.48 27.00
CA PRO A 51 -19.19 17.51 26.13
C PRO A 51 -20.52 18.02 26.70
N ASP A 52 -20.66 19.34 26.73
CA ASP A 52 -21.87 20.05 27.15
C ASP A 52 -23.06 19.56 26.32
N PRO A 53 -24.13 19.01 26.94
CA PRO A 53 -25.32 18.54 26.23
C PRO A 53 -26.12 19.67 25.54
N ALA A 54 -25.70 20.94 25.67
CA ALA A 54 -26.33 22.07 25.00
C ALA A 54 -25.96 22.24 23.51
N TYR A 55 -25.09 21.41 22.92
CA TYR A 55 -24.73 21.49 21.49
C TYR A 55 -25.67 20.69 20.56
N ILE A 56 -26.97 20.65 20.90
CA ILE A 56 -28.03 20.32 19.94
C ILE A 56 -28.89 21.56 19.77
N ARG A 57 -28.43 22.50 18.95
CA ARG A 57 -29.31 23.51 18.35
C ARG A 57 -28.89 23.81 16.92
N ASP A 58 -29.77 23.39 16.01
CA ASP A 58 -30.09 24.01 14.72
C ASP A 58 -28.91 24.35 13.80
N GLY A 59 -28.36 23.30 13.16
CA GLY A 59 -27.64 23.49 11.90
C GLY A 59 -28.60 23.98 10.80
N PRO A 60 -28.17 24.87 9.89
CA PRO A 60 -29.06 25.45 8.89
C PRO A 60 -29.63 24.35 7.99
N ALA A 61 -30.96 24.37 7.82
CA ALA A 61 -31.68 23.47 6.96
C ALA A 61 -31.09 23.48 5.55
N LEU A 62 -30.70 22.30 5.04
CA LEU A 62 -30.27 22.10 3.67
C LEU A 62 -31.38 22.58 2.72
N ARG A 63 -31.21 23.77 2.14
CA ARG A 63 -32.06 24.25 1.05
C ARG A 63 -31.82 23.32 -0.14
N ARG A 64 -32.89 22.62 -0.57
CA ARG A 64 -32.95 21.98 -1.89
C ARG A 64 -32.90 23.08 -2.95
N GLY A 65 -31.70 23.46 -3.36
CA GLY A 65 -31.46 24.29 -4.54
C GLY A 65 -31.39 23.38 -5.76
N ALA A 66 -32.39 23.47 -6.62
CA ALA A 66 -32.28 23.05 -8.02
C ALA A 66 -31.28 24.00 -8.70
N GLY A 67 -30.01 23.62 -8.67
CA GLY A 67 -28.96 24.26 -9.45
C GLY A 67 -28.39 23.19 -10.38
N GLU A 68 -28.33 23.51 -11.66
CA GLU A 68 -27.75 22.68 -12.70
C GLU A 68 -26.30 22.35 -12.33
N TYR A 69 -26.04 21.09 -12.00
CA TYR A 69 -24.68 20.60 -11.81
C TYR A 69 -24.11 20.37 -13.21
N GLU A 70 -23.28 21.29 -13.67
CA GLU A 70 -22.45 21.07 -14.83
C GLU A 70 -21.55 19.86 -14.53
N GLN A 71 -21.80 18.76 -15.24
CA GLN A 71 -21.08 17.52 -15.08
C GLN A 71 -19.62 17.77 -15.46
N ALA A 72 -18.76 17.94 -14.46
CA ALA A 72 -17.33 17.82 -14.66
C ALA A 72 -17.07 16.38 -15.14
N SER A 73 -16.92 16.21 -16.45
CA SER A 73 -16.57 14.95 -17.08
C SER A 73 -15.23 14.50 -16.54
N ILE A 74 -15.24 13.52 -15.65
CA ILE A 74 -14.06 12.74 -15.35
C ILE A 74 -13.74 12.04 -16.66
N ALA A 75 -12.63 12.41 -17.30
CA ALA A 75 -12.14 11.71 -18.48
C ALA A 75 -11.91 10.25 -18.09
N VAL A 76 -12.80 9.38 -18.58
CA VAL A 76 -12.61 7.93 -18.55
C VAL A 76 -11.36 7.67 -19.40
N PRO A 77 -10.31 7.04 -18.88
CA PRO A 77 -9.18 6.62 -19.70
C PRO A 77 -9.72 5.80 -20.87
N GLN A 78 -9.33 6.19 -22.07
CA GLN A 78 -9.85 5.60 -23.31
C GLN A 78 -9.49 4.11 -23.38
N GLN A 79 -10.52 3.30 -23.64
CA GLN A 79 -10.52 1.94 -24.18
C GLN A 79 -9.31 1.05 -23.84
N ARG A 80 -9.57 0.03 -22.99
CA ARG A 80 -8.68 -1.12 -22.81
C ARG A 80 -8.20 -1.61 -24.18
N ASP A 81 -6.89 -1.74 -24.33
CA ASP A 81 -6.25 -2.25 -25.54
C ASP A 81 -6.85 -3.64 -25.85
N GLU A 82 -7.65 -3.73 -26.91
CA GLU A 82 -8.46 -4.90 -27.27
C GLU A 82 -7.60 -6.16 -27.55
N GLY A 83 -6.27 -6.02 -27.56
CA GLY A 83 -5.29 -7.10 -27.74
C GLY A 83 -4.71 -7.73 -26.46
N ARG A 84 -4.94 -7.18 -25.26
CA ARG A 84 -4.36 -7.77 -24.03
C ARG A 84 -5.10 -9.04 -23.62
N ARG A 85 -4.36 -10.15 -23.55
CA ARG A 85 -4.90 -11.45 -23.15
C ARG A 85 -5.25 -11.42 -21.67
N MET A 86 -6.55 -11.49 -21.38
CA MET A 86 -7.08 -11.58 -20.03
C MET A 86 -6.66 -12.90 -19.36
N VAL A 87 -6.14 -12.83 -18.14
CA VAL A 87 -5.69 -13.98 -17.35
C VAL A 87 -6.74 -14.30 -16.28
N PRO A 88 -7.26 -15.54 -16.22
CA PRO A 88 -8.26 -15.90 -15.22
C PRO A 88 -7.63 -16.00 -13.81
N ILE A 89 -8.31 -15.46 -12.81
CA ILE A 89 -7.98 -15.67 -11.39
C ILE A 89 -8.54 -17.03 -10.93
N ASP A 90 -7.71 -17.80 -10.22
CA ASP A 90 -8.08 -19.10 -9.66
C ASP A 90 -9.02 -18.94 -8.46
N ARG A 91 -10.32 -19.09 -8.71
CA ARG A 91 -11.37 -19.03 -7.68
C ARG A 91 -11.29 -20.17 -6.67
N ALA A 92 -10.65 -21.30 -6.98
CA ALA A 92 -10.44 -22.39 -6.02
C ALA A 92 -9.31 -22.02 -5.05
N ALA A 93 -8.21 -21.47 -5.56
CA ALA A 93 -7.11 -20.93 -4.74
C ALA A 93 -7.59 -19.83 -3.80
N LEU A 94 -8.40 -18.87 -4.30
CA LEU A 94 -9.00 -17.82 -3.45
C LEU A 94 -9.84 -18.41 -2.31
N ARG A 95 -10.70 -19.40 -2.60
CA ARG A 95 -11.51 -20.07 -1.57
C ARG A 95 -10.65 -20.79 -0.53
N ALA A 96 -9.65 -21.55 -0.99
CA ALA A 96 -8.74 -22.27 -0.11
C ALA A 96 -7.92 -21.32 0.78
N GLY A 97 -7.57 -20.14 0.25
CA GLY A 97 -6.90 -19.07 0.98
C GLY A 97 -7.82 -18.21 1.85
N GLY A 98 -9.12 -18.53 1.93
CA GLY A 98 -10.09 -17.77 2.73
C GLY A 98 -10.31 -16.34 2.23
N MET A 99 -10.14 -16.08 0.94
CA MET A 99 -10.28 -14.76 0.33
C MET A 99 -11.69 -14.55 -0.25
N ILE A 100 -12.01 -13.28 -0.55
CA ILE A 100 -13.20 -12.90 -1.29
C ILE A 100 -13.16 -13.56 -2.67
N VAL A 101 -14.30 -14.12 -3.09
CA VAL A 101 -14.43 -14.78 -4.40
C VAL A 101 -15.31 -13.90 -5.31
N PRO A 102 -14.76 -13.32 -6.37
CA PRO A 102 -15.53 -12.53 -7.34
C PRO A 102 -16.67 -13.33 -7.96
N GLY A 103 -17.88 -12.74 -7.98
CA GLY A 103 -19.11 -13.40 -8.44
C GLY A 103 -19.60 -14.54 -7.52
N GLY A 104 -18.97 -14.73 -6.35
CA GLY A 104 -19.37 -15.70 -5.35
C GLY A 104 -20.47 -15.19 -4.42
N GLN A 105 -20.78 -15.96 -3.38
CA GLN A 105 -21.68 -15.54 -2.31
C GLN A 105 -21.04 -14.43 -1.48
N ILE A 106 -21.88 -13.56 -0.92
CA ILE A 106 -21.44 -12.54 0.03
C ILE A 106 -21.04 -13.25 1.33
N THR A 107 -19.81 -13.01 1.77
CA THR A 107 -19.24 -13.56 3.01
C THR A 107 -19.09 -12.46 4.06
N PRO A 108 -18.97 -12.79 5.36
CA PRO A 108 -18.64 -11.82 6.40
C PRO A 108 -17.37 -11.02 6.09
N LEU A 109 -16.33 -11.70 5.57
CA LEU A 109 -15.10 -11.06 5.11
C LEU A 109 -15.35 -10.00 4.03
N ALA A 110 -16.26 -10.29 3.08
CA ALA A 110 -16.62 -9.32 2.04
C ALA A 110 -17.29 -8.07 2.63
N GLU A 111 -18.13 -8.23 3.67
CA GLU A 111 -18.72 -7.09 4.39
C GLU A 111 -17.66 -6.27 5.16
N GLU A 112 -16.71 -6.94 5.81
CA GLU A 112 -15.60 -6.30 6.51
C GLU A 112 -14.75 -5.43 5.56
N PHE A 113 -14.34 -5.98 4.42
CA PHE A 113 -13.61 -5.22 3.41
C PHE A 113 -14.49 -4.17 2.71
N ARG A 114 -15.81 -4.35 2.66
CA ARG A 114 -16.74 -3.31 2.18
C ARG A 114 -16.74 -2.10 3.11
N MET A 115 -16.72 -2.31 4.43
CA MET A 115 -16.61 -1.23 5.42
C MET A 115 -15.29 -0.47 5.28
N VAL A 116 -14.17 -1.19 5.18
CA VAL A 116 -12.84 -0.60 4.96
C VAL A 116 -12.80 0.22 3.67
N LYS A 117 -13.23 -0.38 2.56
CA LYS A 117 -13.30 0.29 1.25
C LYS A 117 -14.11 1.57 1.30
N ARG A 118 -15.28 1.57 1.93
CA ARG A 118 -16.15 2.75 2.01
C ARG A 118 -15.42 3.92 2.66
N GLN A 119 -14.70 3.67 3.75
CA GLN A 119 -13.95 4.72 4.43
C GLN A 119 -12.79 5.24 3.56
N LEU A 120 -12.07 4.34 2.90
CA LEU A 120 -10.98 4.72 1.99
C LEU A 120 -11.49 5.59 0.83
N LEU A 121 -12.61 5.24 0.20
CA LEU A 121 -13.19 6.03 -0.90
C LEU A 121 -13.67 7.41 -0.42
N LEU A 122 -14.22 7.52 0.79
CA LEU A 122 -14.59 8.82 1.37
C LEU A 122 -13.35 9.68 1.64
N THR A 123 -12.31 9.11 2.22
CA THR A 123 -11.04 9.80 2.45
C THR A 123 -10.39 10.22 1.13
N ALA A 124 -10.38 9.34 0.12
CA ALA A 124 -9.88 9.64 -1.22
C ALA A 124 -10.60 10.85 -1.83
N ARG A 125 -11.94 10.88 -1.79
CA ARG A 125 -12.74 12.03 -2.27
C ARG A 125 -12.40 13.33 -1.52
N ALA A 126 -12.26 13.26 -0.19
CA ALA A 126 -11.91 14.42 0.62
C ALA A 126 -10.49 14.94 0.32
N VAL A 127 -9.54 14.03 0.01
CA VAL A 127 -8.19 14.41 -0.43
C VAL A 127 -8.24 15.01 -1.83
N ALA A 128 -8.97 14.40 -2.77
CA ALA A 128 -9.11 14.88 -4.15
C ALA A 128 -9.80 16.25 -4.24
N ALA A 129 -10.69 16.59 -3.30
CA ALA A 129 -11.35 17.91 -3.24
C ALA A 129 -10.39 19.06 -2.92
N LYS A 130 -9.15 18.77 -2.51
CA LYS A 130 -8.11 19.80 -2.37
C LYS A 130 -7.59 20.13 -3.77
N ASP A 131 -7.73 21.39 -4.17
CA ASP A 131 -7.43 21.87 -5.53
C ASP A 131 -5.92 21.94 -5.83
N THR A 132 -5.24 20.79 -5.82
CA THR A 132 -3.83 20.64 -6.17
C THR A 132 -3.61 19.32 -6.91
N ALA A 133 -2.78 19.33 -7.95
CA ALA A 133 -2.44 18.11 -8.71
C ALA A 133 -1.94 16.97 -7.80
N LYS A 134 -1.04 17.28 -6.86
CA LYS A 134 -0.51 16.30 -5.90
C LYS A 134 -1.57 15.68 -4.98
N ALA A 135 -2.67 16.37 -4.71
CA ALA A 135 -3.74 15.81 -3.90
C ALA A 135 -4.59 14.83 -4.71
N ALA A 136 -4.82 15.11 -5.99
CA ALA A 136 -5.49 14.18 -6.89
C ALA A 136 -4.71 12.86 -7.03
N ASP A 137 -3.38 12.93 -7.19
CA ASP A 137 -2.53 11.73 -7.28
C ASP A 137 -2.58 10.90 -5.99
N ARG A 138 -2.43 11.56 -4.84
CA ARG A 138 -2.48 10.91 -3.52
C ARG A 138 -3.84 10.29 -3.19
N ALA A 139 -4.93 10.82 -3.75
CA ALA A 139 -6.26 10.26 -3.55
C ALA A 139 -6.46 8.91 -4.25
N ARG A 140 -5.62 8.58 -5.24
CA ARG A 140 -5.73 7.37 -6.06
C ARG A 140 -4.78 6.25 -5.63
N MET A 141 -3.87 6.52 -4.69
CA MET A 141 -2.88 5.56 -4.22
C MET A 141 -3.14 5.13 -2.78
N VAL A 142 -3.21 3.82 -2.55
CA VAL A 142 -3.31 3.22 -1.22
C VAL A 142 -2.14 2.27 -1.02
N LEU A 143 -1.26 2.59 -0.06
CA LEU A 143 -0.19 1.69 0.35
C LEU A 143 -0.68 0.77 1.47
N VAL A 144 -0.51 -0.54 1.28
CA VAL A 144 -0.76 -1.56 2.29
C VAL A 144 0.58 -2.07 2.80
N CYS A 145 0.87 -1.84 4.08
CA CYS A 145 2.11 -2.28 4.73
C CYS A 145 1.83 -2.90 6.10
N SER A 146 2.79 -3.65 6.64
CA SER A 146 2.73 -4.26 7.96
C SER A 146 3.99 -3.96 8.77
N ALA A 147 3.90 -4.08 10.09
CA ALA A 147 5.04 -3.82 10.98
C ALA A 147 6.03 -5.00 10.97
N ASN A 148 5.51 -6.22 10.84
CA ASN A 148 6.30 -7.46 10.78
C ASN A 148 5.97 -8.29 9.52
N PRO A 149 6.87 -9.20 9.12
CA PRO A 149 6.58 -10.23 8.14
C PRO A 149 5.38 -11.10 8.56
N ASP A 150 4.68 -11.64 7.56
CA ASP A 150 3.57 -12.60 7.74
C ASP A 150 2.36 -12.11 8.58
N GLU A 151 2.19 -10.79 8.74
CA GLU A 151 1.00 -10.15 9.38
C GLU A 151 -0.24 -10.06 8.46
N GLY A 152 -0.22 -10.69 7.29
CA GLY A 152 -1.36 -10.70 6.37
C GLY A 152 -1.46 -9.49 5.43
N LYS A 153 -0.39 -8.71 5.24
CA LYS A 153 -0.38 -7.55 4.30
C LYS A 153 -0.86 -7.91 2.88
N THR A 154 -0.38 -9.02 2.31
CA THR A 154 -0.79 -9.46 0.97
C THR A 154 -2.25 -9.89 0.97
N PHE A 155 -2.70 -10.59 2.01
CA PHE A 155 -4.11 -10.96 2.18
C PHE A 155 -5.01 -9.72 2.21
N CYS A 156 -4.63 -8.70 2.98
CA CYS A 156 -5.36 -7.44 3.03
C CYS A 156 -5.36 -6.69 1.69
N ALA A 157 -4.22 -6.62 1.01
CA ALA A 157 -4.09 -5.95 -0.29
C ALA A 157 -4.97 -6.61 -1.36
N ILE A 158 -4.92 -7.94 -1.48
CA ILE A 158 -5.74 -8.69 -2.46
C ILE A 158 -7.22 -8.51 -2.16
N ASN A 159 -7.67 -8.76 -0.92
CA ASN A 159 -9.09 -8.65 -0.58
C ASN A 159 -9.62 -7.22 -0.71
N LEU A 160 -8.79 -6.22 -0.40
CA LEU A 160 -9.16 -4.82 -0.63
C LEU A 160 -9.31 -4.54 -2.12
N ALA A 161 -8.36 -4.98 -2.96
CA ALA A 161 -8.45 -4.82 -4.41
C ALA A 161 -9.69 -5.50 -4.99
N LEU A 162 -9.97 -6.75 -4.60
CA LEU A 162 -11.18 -7.49 -5.00
C LEU A 162 -12.46 -6.79 -4.55
N SER A 163 -12.49 -6.24 -3.32
CA SER A 163 -13.61 -5.45 -2.83
C SER A 163 -13.79 -4.16 -3.65
N MET A 164 -12.70 -3.46 -3.96
CA MET A 164 -12.73 -2.22 -4.74
C MET A 164 -13.14 -2.43 -6.20
N ALA A 165 -12.68 -3.51 -6.82
CA ALA A 165 -13.03 -3.88 -8.19
C ALA A 165 -14.52 -4.20 -8.38
N ALA A 166 -15.30 -4.38 -7.30
CA ALA A 166 -16.75 -4.49 -7.38
C ALA A 166 -17.47 -3.14 -7.58
N GLU A 167 -16.75 -2.01 -7.51
CA GLU A 167 -17.31 -0.67 -7.74
C GLU A 167 -17.29 -0.29 -9.23
N LYS A 168 -18.47 -0.11 -9.83
CA LYS A 168 -18.65 0.11 -11.28
C LYS A 168 -17.87 1.26 -11.93
N ASP A 169 -17.41 2.23 -11.14
CA ASP A 169 -16.79 3.46 -11.64
C ASP A 169 -15.34 3.63 -11.18
N VAL A 170 -14.69 2.56 -10.68
CA VAL A 170 -13.31 2.60 -10.21
C VAL A 170 -12.48 1.49 -10.84
N GLU A 171 -11.42 1.86 -11.54
CA GLU A 171 -10.41 0.92 -12.02
C GLU A 171 -9.32 0.73 -10.96
N ILE A 172 -8.92 -0.52 -10.76
CA ILE A 172 -8.00 -0.94 -9.71
C ILE A 172 -6.80 -1.64 -10.35
N LEU A 173 -5.63 -1.09 -10.10
CA LEU A 173 -4.35 -1.73 -10.34
C LEU A 173 -3.78 -2.22 -9.01
N LEU A 174 -3.71 -3.54 -8.83
CA LEU A 174 -3.02 -4.14 -7.70
C LEU A 174 -1.54 -4.28 -8.03
N VAL A 175 -0.69 -3.51 -7.35
CA VAL A 175 0.77 -3.53 -7.55
C VAL A 175 1.44 -4.36 -6.45
N ASP A 176 2.23 -5.36 -6.84
CA ASP A 176 3.08 -6.11 -5.90
C ASP A 176 4.42 -5.37 -5.72
N ALA A 177 4.50 -4.58 -4.65
CA ALA A 177 5.71 -3.86 -4.26
C ALA A 177 6.50 -4.57 -3.14
N ASP A 178 6.21 -5.85 -2.84
CA ASP A 178 7.02 -6.67 -1.93
C ASP A 178 8.06 -7.49 -2.71
N PHE A 179 9.21 -6.88 -2.97
CA PHE A 179 10.30 -7.54 -3.69
C PHE A 179 11.04 -8.60 -2.84
N ALA A 180 10.89 -8.56 -1.52
CA ALA A 180 11.53 -9.53 -0.64
C ALA A 180 10.84 -10.90 -0.73
N LYS A 181 9.50 -10.91 -0.78
CA LYS A 181 8.70 -12.13 -0.87
C LYS A 181 7.40 -11.86 -1.67
N PRO A 182 7.51 -11.67 -3.00
CA PRO A 182 6.34 -11.43 -3.83
C PRO A 182 5.49 -12.69 -3.91
N ASP A 183 4.22 -12.60 -3.50
CA ASP A 183 3.30 -13.74 -3.40
C ASP A 183 1.91 -13.47 -3.99
N ILE A 184 1.69 -12.31 -4.66
CA ILE A 184 0.38 -11.97 -5.23
C ILE A 184 -0.01 -12.91 -6.37
N LEU A 185 0.87 -13.15 -7.36
CA LEU A 185 0.55 -14.02 -8.50
C LEU A 185 0.23 -15.45 -8.06
N GLU A 186 1.01 -15.99 -7.12
CA GLU A 186 0.78 -17.33 -6.54
C GLU A 186 -0.61 -17.41 -5.88
N ARG A 187 -0.96 -16.41 -5.06
CA ARG A 187 -2.27 -16.35 -4.38
C ARG A 187 -3.45 -16.22 -5.33
N LEU A 188 -3.24 -15.58 -6.49
CA LEU A 188 -4.26 -15.43 -7.53
C LEU A 188 -4.29 -16.62 -8.52
N GLY A 189 -3.36 -17.58 -8.39
CA GLY A 189 -3.22 -18.71 -9.32
C GLY A 189 -2.79 -18.28 -10.72
N MET A 190 -2.04 -17.19 -10.82
CA MET A 190 -1.61 -16.59 -12.07
C MET A 190 -0.17 -17.01 -12.42
N PRO A 191 0.17 -17.14 -13.71
CA PRO A 191 1.53 -17.47 -14.12
C PRO A 191 2.50 -16.33 -13.77
N SER A 192 3.75 -16.67 -13.46
CA SER A 192 4.82 -15.68 -13.33
C SER A 192 5.07 -14.96 -14.66
N GLY A 193 5.56 -13.73 -14.57
CA GLY A 193 5.86 -12.89 -15.72
C GLY A 193 6.72 -11.69 -15.33
N PRO A 194 7.06 -10.83 -16.31
CA PRO A 194 7.75 -9.58 -16.02
C PRO A 194 6.87 -8.67 -15.14
N GLY A 195 7.50 -7.82 -14.35
CA GLY A 195 6.83 -6.95 -13.40
C GLY A 195 7.48 -5.59 -13.23
N LEU A 196 7.17 -4.96 -12.10
CA LEU A 196 7.64 -3.62 -11.76
C LEU A 196 9.18 -3.52 -11.76
N LEU A 197 9.90 -4.49 -11.19
CA LEU A 197 11.37 -4.47 -11.19
C LEU A 197 11.97 -4.61 -12.60
N ASP A 198 11.33 -5.36 -13.48
CA ASP A 198 11.80 -5.52 -14.86
C ASP A 198 11.64 -4.21 -15.64
N ALA A 199 10.56 -3.48 -15.41
CA ALA A 199 10.37 -2.13 -15.95
C ALA A 199 11.37 -1.14 -15.33
N LEU A 200 11.59 -1.17 -14.01
CA LEU A 200 12.51 -0.25 -13.33
C LEU A 200 13.97 -0.47 -13.73
N SER A 201 14.38 -1.71 -13.95
CA SER A 201 15.73 -2.05 -14.43
C SER A 201 15.93 -1.76 -15.91
N GLY A 202 14.84 -1.54 -16.67
CA GLY A 202 14.87 -1.37 -18.12
C GLY A 202 14.98 -2.68 -18.91
N ALA A 203 14.79 -3.82 -18.26
CA ALA A 203 14.62 -5.11 -18.95
C ALA A 203 13.32 -5.14 -19.78
N VAL A 204 12.30 -4.40 -19.33
CA VAL A 204 11.10 -4.06 -20.10
C VAL A 204 11.08 -2.55 -20.35
N ALA A 205 10.71 -2.15 -21.56
CA ALA A 205 10.71 -0.74 -21.96
C ALA A 205 9.61 0.04 -21.22
N ASP A 206 8.36 -0.41 -21.36
CA ASP A 206 7.16 0.24 -20.83
C ASP A 206 6.55 -0.59 -19.70
N VAL A 207 6.22 0.06 -18.57
CA VAL A 207 5.67 -0.65 -17.40
C VAL A 207 4.30 -1.23 -17.68
N GLU A 208 3.57 -0.62 -18.60
CA GLU A 208 2.27 -1.04 -19.05
C GLU A 208 2.32 -2.46 -19.59
N ASP A 209 3.40 -2.89 -20.24
CA ASP A 209 3.59 -4.24 -20.78
C ASP A 209 3.71 -5.31 -19.68
N CYS A 210 4.01 -4.90 -18.46
CA CYS A 210 4.02 -5.77 -17.28
C CYS A 210 2.64 -5.88 -16.61
N ILE A 211 1.64 -5.09 -17.02
CA ILE A 211 0.29 -5.12 -16.42
C ILE A 211 -0.49 -6.31 -16.98
N ILE A 212 -1.00 -7.13 -16.07
CA ILE A 212 -1.83 -8.30 -16.38
C ILE A 212 -3.29 -7.96 -16.13
N ASP A 213 -4.09 -7.97 -17.20
CA ASP A 213 -5.54 -7.83 -17.08
C ASP A 213 -6.17 -9.13 -16.59
N THR A 214 -7.06 -9.02 -15.60
CA THR A 214 -7.71 -10.20 -14.99
C THR A 214 -9.12 -10.40 -15.51
N ASP A 215 -9.68 -11.61 -15.33
CA ASP A 215 -11.08 -11.89 -15.63
C ASP A 215 -12.08 -11.27 -14.64
N VAL A 216 -11.58 -10.56 -13.63
CA VAL A 216 -12.38 -9.75 -12.72
C VAL A 216 -12.51 -8.35 -13.32
N PRO A 217 -13.74 -7.84 -13.55
CA PRO A 217 -13.94 -6.50 -14.07
C PRO A 217 -13.17 -5.47 -13.24
N GLN A 218 -12.57 -4.49 -13.92
CA GLN A 218 -11.89 -3.35 -13.29
C GLN A 218 -10.64 -3.70 -12.47
N LEU A 219 -10.19 -4.95 -12.46
CA LEU A 219 -8.98 -5.37 -11.76
C LEU A 219 -7.90 -5.78 -12.75
N SER A 220 -6.76 -5.11 -12.65
CA SER A 220 -5.51 -5.51 -13.27
C SER A 220 -4.42 -5.65 -12.21
N VAL A 221 -3.37 -6.42 -12.51
CA VAL A 221 -2.28 -6.73 -11.57
C VAL A 221 -0.94 -6.36 -12.21
N LEU A 222 -0.14 -5.59 -11.48
CA LEU A 222 1.28 -5.36 -11.82
C LEU A 222 2.13 -6.18 -10.82
N PRO A 223 2.72 -7.31 -11.23
CA PRO A 223 3.53 -8.11 -10.34
C PRO A 223 4.87 -7.45 -10.02
N ALA A 224 5.59 -7.99 -9.04
CA ALA A 224 6.89 -7.48 -8.63
C ALA A 224 7.95 -7.68 -9.72
N GLY A 225 7.87 -8.79 -10.47
CA GLY A 225 8.85 -9.14 -11.50
C GLY A 225 10.03 -9.94 -10.96
N ALA A 226 11.10 -10.05 -11.76
CA ALA A 226 12.29 -10.79 -11.37
C ALA A 226 13.07 -10.06 -10.26
N LYS A 227 13.46 -10.79 -9.22
CA LYS A 227 14.33 -10.24 -8.16
C LYS A 227 15.68 -9.83 -8.74
N SER A 228 16.13 -8.63 -8.39
CA SER A 228 17.45 -8.13 -8.71
C SER A 228 18.30 -7.94 -7.44
N VAL A 229 19.61 -7.76 -7.58
CA VAL A 229 20.50 -7.51 -6.43
C VAL A 229 20.36 -6.07 -5.91
N SER A 230 19.74 -5.18 -6.70
CA SER A 230 19.68 -3.73 -6.49
C SER A 230 18.24 -3.21 -6.32
N ASP A 231 17.31 -4.05 -5.85
CA ASP A 231 15.87 -3.72 -5.73
C ASP A 231 15.63 -2.40 -4.98
N THR A 232 16.30 -2.20 -3.84
CA THR A 232 16.18 -0.97 -3.03
C THR A 232 16.66 0.27 -3.79
N GLU A 233 17.71 0.15 -4.60
CA GLU A 233 18.26 1.26 -5.39
C GLU A 233 17.35 1.59 -6.58
N LEU A 234 16.76 0.57 -7.21
CA LEU A 234 15.79 0.73 -8.29
C LEU A 234 14.55 1.51 -7.81
N LEU A 235 14.07 1.24 -6.59
CA LEU A 235 12.94 1.97 -6.01
C LEU A 235 13.24 3.42 -5.65
N ALA A 236 14.49 3.74 -5.31
CA ALA A 236 14.92 5.10 -5.01
C ALA A 236 15.22 5.92 -6.28
N SER A 237 15.13 5.31 -7.46
CA SER A 237 15.48 5.94 -8.73
C SER A 237 14.42 6.94 -9.22
N ASP A 238 14.85 7.87 -10.07
CA ASP A 238 13.93 8.79 -10.78
C ASP A 238 12.92 8.02 -11.67
N ARG A 239 13.31 6.84 -12.17
CA ARG A 239 12.42 5.99 -12.96
C ARG A 239 11.27 5.44 -12.12
N ALA A 240 11.52 5.06 -10.87
CA ALA A 240 10.45 4.66 -9.95
C ALA A 240 9.46 5.79 -9.71
N ARG A 241 9.93 7.02 -9.54
CA ARG A 241 9.08 8.21 -9.38
C ARG A 241 8.29 8.58 -10.64
N ALA A 242 8.77 8.20 -11.82
CA ALA A 242 8.05 8.41 -13.06
C ALA A 242 6.95 7.36 -13.30
N ILE A 243 7.16 6.15 -12.78
CA ILE A 243 6.25 5.00 -12.94
C ILE A 243 5.16 4.95 -11.85
N LEU A 244 5.49 5.31 -10.60
CA LEU A 244 4.61 5.27 -9.43
C LEU A 244 4.06 6.66 -9.05
#